data_AF-A0A2W4LVD8-F1
#
_entry.id   AF-A0A2W4LVD8-F1
#
_cell.length_a   1.000
_cell.length_b   1.000
_cell.length_c   1.000
_cell.angle_alpha   90.00
_cell.angle_beta   90.00
_cell.angle_gamma   90.00
#
_symmetry.space_group_name_H-M   'P 1'
#
loop_
_entity.id
_entity.type
_entity.pdbx_description
1 polymer ?
#
loop_
_entity_poly.entity_id
_entity_poly.type
_entity_poly.pdbx_seq_one_letter_code
_entity_poly.pdbx_strand_id
1 'polypeptide(L)'
;MKIIINIERLALDGLALDARERAALEAALEAELGRMVAERGISPALLAGGALPSLSGAAIEHSPDAGPAALGARIARSVYGSIGAPEPSAPSHPGD
;
A
#
# COMPACT_ATOMS: atom_id res chain seq x y z
N MET A 1 8.93 -15.51 11.27
CA MET A 1 9.63 -14.27 10.82
C MET A 1 8.82 -13.08 11.30
N LYS A 2 9.44 -12.06 11.90
CA LYS A 2 8.73 -10.86 12.39
C LYS A 2 9.05 -9.70 11.44
N ILE A 3 8.06 -9.27 10.66
CA ILE A 3 8.17 -8.06 9.83
C ILE A 3 7.47 -6.94 10.59
N ILE A 4 8.18 -5.83 10.80
CA ILE A 4 7.63 -4.62 11.42
C ILE A 4 7.63 -3.54 10.36
N ILE A 5 6.46 -3.04 10.00
CA ILE A 5 6.32 -1.91 9.07
C ILE A 5 5.95 -0.70 9.92
N ASN A 6 6.79 0.33 9.88
CA ASN A 6 6.54 1.59 10.55
C ASN A 6 6.32 2.67 9.49
N ILE A 7 5.12 3.26 9.47
CA ILE A 7 4.79 4.39 8.61
C ILE A 7 4.92 5.65 9.47
N GLU A 8 6.04 6.37 9.36
CA GLU A 8 6.27 7.58 10.16
C GLU A 8 5.26 8.68 9.86
N ARG A 9 4.79 8.76 8.61
CA ARG A 9 3.81 9.75 8.17
C ARG A 9 3.00 9.23 6.99
N LEU A 10 1.69 9.27 7.12
CA LEU A 10 0.75 9.14 6.00
C LEU A 10 0.17 10.52 5.67
N ALA A 11 0.62 11.11 4.56
CA ALA A 11 0.11 12.38 4.07
C ALA A 11 -0.96 12.13 2.99
N LEU A 12 -2.19 12.58 3.26
CA LEU A 12 -3.30 12.52 2.32
C LEU A 12 -3.68 13.96 1.95
N ASP A 13 -3.24 14.40 0.77
CA ASP A 13 -3.58 15.72 0.26
C ASP A 13 -4.92 15.69 -0.49
N GLY A 14 -5.70 16.77 -0.39
CA GLY A 14 -7.01 16.89 -1.07
C GLY A 14 -8.15 16.04 -0.50
N LEU A 15 -7.95 15.34 0.63
CA LEU A 15 -8.97 14.52 1.30
C LEU A 15 -9.41 15.17 2.61
N ALA A 16 -10.67 15.63 2.65
CA ALA A 16 -11.31 16.10 3.87
C ALA A 16 -11.87 14.90 4.65
N LEU A 17 -11.05 14.32 5.54
CA LEU A 17 -11.44 13.21 6.42
C LEU A 17 -11.57 13.69 7.86
N ASP A 18 -12.70 13.35 8.49
CA ASP A 18 -12.89 13.52 9.93
C ASP A 18 -12.07 12.49 10.74
N ALA A 19 -12.04 12.65 12.07
CA ALA A 19 -11.24 11.79 12.95
C ALA A 19 -11.66 10.30 12.91
N ARG A 20 -12.96 10.02 12.75
CA ARG A 20 -13.49 8.65 12.65
C ARG A 20 -13.16 8.05 11.29
N GLU A 21 -13.28 8.83 10.23
CA GLU A 21 -12.92 8.39 8.87
C GLU A 21 -11.42 8.11 8.77
N ARG A 22 -10.58 8.94 9.38
CA ARG A 22 -9.13 8.69 9.49
C ARG A 22 -8.83 7.38 10.21
N ALA A 23 -9.42 7.17 11.38
CA ALA A 23 -9.22 5.93 12.13
C ALA A 23 -9.70 4.69 11.35
N ALA A 24 -10.81 4.80 10.62
CA ALA A 24 -11.31 3.72 9.77
C ALA A 24 -10.38 3.43 8.57
N LEU A 25 -9.80 4.48 7.97
CA LEU A 25 -8.82 4.35 6.90
C LEU A 25 -7.53 3.69 7.39
N GLU A 26 -7.00 4.14 8.54
CA GLU A 26 -5.78 3.59 9.13
C GLU A 26 -5.95 2.12 9.52
N ALA A 27 -7.05 1.77 10.18
CA ALA A 27 -7.34 0.38 10.53
C ALA A 27 -7.46 -0.52 9.30
N ALA A 28 -8.10 -0.04 8.22
CA ALA A 28 -8.21 -0.80 6.98
C ALA A 28 -6.86 -0.91 6.24
N LEU A 29 -6.06 0.15 6.27
CA LEU A 29 -4.70 0.17 5.74
C LEU A 29 -3.84 -0.90 6.42
N GLU A 30 -3.80 -0.89 7.76
CA GLU A 30 -3.02 -1.83 8.56
C GLU A 30 -3.47 -3.28 8.36
N ALA A 31 -4.78 -3.54 8.38
CA ALA A 31 -5.33 -4.87 8.21
C ALA A 31 -4.97 -5.47 6.84
N GLU A 32 -5.13 -4.69 5.77
CA GLU A 32 -4.85 -5.15 4.41
C GLU A 32 -3.33 -5.29 4.15
N LEU A 33 -2.50 -4.34 4.61
CA LEU A 33 -1.03 -4.46 4.53
C LEU A 33 -0.53 -5.67 5.32
N GLY A 34 -0.99 -5.83 6.56
CA GLY A 34 -0.63 -6.95 7.42
C GLY A 34 -0.98 -8.29 6.77
N ARG A 35 -2.16 -8.37 6.16
CA ARG A 35 -2.59 -9.55 5.40
C ARG A 35 -1.67 -9.85 4.22
N MET A 36 -1.41 -8.87 3.34
CA MET A 36 -0.57 -9.11 2.15
C MET A 36 0.87 -9.48 2.51
N VAL A 37 1.43 -8.85 3.55
CA VAL A 37 2.78 -9.15 4.04
C VAL A 37 2.84 -10.53 4.67
N ALA A 38 1.80 -10.93 5.40
CA ALA A 38 1.72 -12.27 5.98
C ALA A 38 1.56 -13.37 4.91
N GLU A 39 0.74 -13.13 3.88
CA GLU A 39 0.46 -14.10 2.82
C GLU A 39 1.60 -14.21 1.80
N ARG A 40 2.20 -13.09 1.40
CA ARG A 40 3.13 -13.02 0.26
C ARG A 40 4.54 -12.56 0.63
N GLY A 41 4.78 -12.14 1.87
CA GLY A 41 6.05 -11.58 2.30
C GLY A 41 6.33 -10.21 1.68
N ILE A 42 7.58 -9.78 1.72
CA ILE A 42 8.07 -8.53 1.10
C ILE A 42 9.17 -8.85 0.09
N SER A 43 9.53 -7.88 -0.77
CA SER A 43 10.56 -8.07 -1.78
C SER A 43 11.89 -8.55 -1.17
N PRO A 44 12.59 -9.51 -1.80
CA PRO A 44 13.91 -9.94 -1.35
C PRO A 44 14.93 -8.80 -1.28
N ALA A 45 14.77 -7.75 -2.11
CA ALA A 45 15.63 -6.56 -2.07
C ALA A 45 15.48 -5.76 -0.76
N LEU A 46 14.25 -5.65 -0.22
CA LEU A 46 14.03 -5.06 1.10
C LEU A 46 14.56 -5.97 2.20
N LEU A 47 14.37 -7.30 2.08
CA LEU A 47 14.89 -8.25 3.07
C LEU A 47 16.42 -8.25 3.15
N ALA A 48 17.10 -7.93 2.06
CA ALA A 48 18.55 -7.80 2.01
C ALA A 48 19.09 -6.51 2.66
N GLY A 49 18.21 -5.66 3.20
CA GLY A 49 18.60 -4.41 3.86
C GLY A 49 18.87 -3.25 2.90
N GLY A 50 18.34 -3.31 1.68
CA GLY A 50 18.44 -2.22 0.71
C GLY A 50 17.67 -0.97 1.16
N ALA A 51 18.26 0.22 0.97
CA ALA A 51 17.57 1.49 1.14
C ALA A 51 16.92 1.90 -0.19
N LEU A 52 15.61 2.13 -0.17
CA LEU A 52 14.86 2.63 -1.32
C LEU A 52 14.48 4.09 -1.03
N PRO A 53 15.17 5.08 -1.63
CA PRO A 53 14.96 6.49 -1.30
C PRO A 53 13.59 7.01 -1.75
N SER A 54 12.99 6.38 -2.76
CA SER A 54 11.63 6.66 -3.22
C SER A 54 11.04 5.44 -3.91
N LEU A 55 9.74 5.25 -3.75
CA LEU A 55 8.96 4.22 -4.42
C LEU A 55 7.67 4.85 -4.94
N SER A 56 7.32 4.53 -6.17
CA SER A 56 6.06 4.98 -6.79
C SER A 56 5.06 3.83 -6.79
N GLY A 57 3.92 4.06 -6.16
CA GLY A 57 2.80 3.12 -6.16
C GLY A 57 1.88 3.31 -7.37
N ALA A 58 0.98 2.34 -7.55
CA ALA A 58 -0.08 2.43 -8.55
C ALA A 58 -1.06 3.58 -8.23
N ALA A 59 -1.66 4.15 -9.28
CA ALA A 59 -2.68 5.18 -9.15
C ALA A 59 -3.89 4.67 -8.35
N ILE A 60 -4.42 5.54 -7.49
CA ILE A 60 -5.50 5.23 -6.55
C ILE A 60 -6.74 6.05 -6.97
N GLU A 61 -7.67 5.44 -7.71
CA GLU A 61 -8.96 6.07 -8.02
C GLU A 61 -9.85 6.21 -6.77
N HIS A 62 -9.98 7.40 -6.19
CA HIS A 62 -10.87 7.60 -5.07
C HIS A 62 -12.32 7.80 -5.56
N SER A 63 -13.25 6.97 -5.08
CA SER A 63 -14.69 7.20 -5.24
C SER A 63 -15.28 7.58 -3.88
N PRO A 64 -16.00 8.71 -3.78
CA PRO A 64 -16.58 9.15 -2.50
C PRO A 64 -17.59 8.14 -1.92
N ASP A 65 -18.26 7.35 -2.77
CA ASP A 65 -19.19 6.30 -2.35
C ASP A 65 -18.51 5.05 -1.73
N ALA A 66 -17.21 4.85 -1.97
CA ALA A 66 -16.50 3.66 -1.50
C ALA A 66 -16.16 3.69 0.00
N GLY A 67 -16.22 4.87 0.62
CA GLY A 67 -15.95 5.06 2.05
C GLY A 67 -14.46 4.93 2.44
N PRO A 68 -14.11 5.39 3.66
CA PRO A 68 -12.72 5.52 4.10
C PRO A 68 -11.99 4.18 4.24
N ALA A 69 -12.70 3.11 4.62
CA ALA A 69 -12.10 1.78 4.77
C ALA A 69 -11.66 1.19 3.41
N ALA A 70 -12.48 1.36 2.36
CA ALA A 70 -12.09 0.91 1.03
C ALA A 70 -10.92 1.71 0.48
N LEU A 71 -10.87 3.03 0.76
CA LEU A 71 -9.71 3.85 0.44
C LEU A 71 -8.44 3.33 1.14
N GLY A 72 -8.52 3.05 2.45
CA GLY A 72 -7.40 2.48 3.22
C GLY A 72 -6.86 1.18 2.64
N ALA A 73 -7.74 0.23 2.30
CA ALA A 73 -7.35 -1.02 1.65
C ALA A 73 -6.70 -0.80 0.27
N ARG A 74 -7.13 0.21 -0.49
CA ARG A 74 -6.54 0.52 -1.81
C ARG A 74 -5.16 1.15 -1.67
N ILE A 75 -4.97 2.05 -0.70
CA ILE A 75 -3.66 2.58 -0.34
C ILE A 75 -2.73 1.43 0.08
N ALA A 76 -3.22 0.51 0.92
CA ALA A 76 -2.46 -0.66 1.35
C ALA A 76 -1.92 -1.47 0.16
N ARG A 77 -2.78 -1.76 -0.81
CA ARG A 77 -2.42 -2.50 -2.03
C ARG A 77 -1.37 -1.77 -2.87
N SER A 78 -1.51 -0.44 -3.03
CA SER A 78 -0.53 0.36 -3.77
C SER A 78 0.83 0.42 -3.07
N VAL A 79 0.84 0.62 -1.75
CA VAL A 79 2.07 0.57 -0.94
C VAL A 79 2.70 -0.82 -1.01
N TYR A 80 1.92 -1.89 -0.84
CA TYR A 80 2.40 -3.26 -0.94
C TYR A 80 2.95 -3.58 -2.32
N GLY A 81 2.31 -3.12 -3.41
CA GLY A 81 2.86 -3.30 -4.77
C GLY A 81 4.24 -2.66 -4.95
N SER A 82 4.58 -1.67 -4.12
CA SER A 82 5.85 -0.98 -4.16
C SER A 82 6.95 -1.63 -3.30
N ILE A 83 6.58 -2.25 -2.17
CA ILE A 83 7.53 -2.87 -1.20
C ILE A 83 7.53 -4.40 -1.22
N GLY A 84 6.47 -4.99 -1.77
CA GLY A 84 6.20 -6.42 -1.86
C GLY A 84 6.98 -7.07 -2.99
N ALA A 85 6.90 -8.40 -3.08
CA ALA A 85 7.42 -9.10 -4.24
C ALA A 85 6.72 -8.56 -5.51
N PRO A 86 7.44 -8.35 -6.62
CA PRO A 86 6.79 -8.00 -7.88
C PRO A 86 5.70 -9.06 -8.13
N GLU A 87 4.48 -8.63 -8.43
CA GLU A 87 3.59 -9.53 -9.15
C GLU A 87 4.39 -10.09 -10.33
N PRO A 88 4.32 -11.40 -10.62
CA PRO A 88 4.88 -11.93 -11.84
C PRO A 88 4.35 -11.05 -12.97
N SER A 89 5.29 -10.33 -13.59
CA SER A 89 5.06 -9.24 -14.53
C SER A 89 3.79 -9.46 -15.33
N ALA A 90 2.80 -8.58 -15.17
CA ALA A 90 1.77 -8.41 -16.20
C ALA A 90 2.50 -8.14 -17.54
N PRO A 91 2.00 -8.68 -18.65
CA PRO A 91 2.79 -8.94 -19.85
C PRO A 91 3.37 -7.64 -20.39
N SER A 92 4.65 -7.72 -20.77
CA SER A 92 5.28 -6.80 -21.71
C SER A 92 4.26 -6.43 -22.79
N HIS A 93 3.91 -5.15 -22.91
CA HIS A 93 3.14 -4.66 -24.04
C HIS A 93 4.04 -4.80 -25.28
N PRO A 94 3.70 -5.65 -26.27
CA PRO A 94 4.42 -5.69 -27.53
C PRO A 94 3.72 -4.73 -28.51
N GLY A 95 4.44 -3.70 -28.97
CA GLY A 95 3.97 -2.69 -29.95
C GLY A 95 3.45 -1.44 -29.25
N ASP A 96 3.89 -0.23 -29.56
CA ASP A 96 4.22 0.37 -30.85
C ASP A 96 5.50 1.23 -30.77
#